data_AF-A0A349E9A0-F1
#
_entry.id   AF-A0A349E9A0-F1
#
_cell.length_a   1.000
_cell.length_b   1.000
_cell.length_c   1.000
_cell.angle_alpha   90.00
_cell.angle_beta   90.00
_cell.angle_gamma   90.00
#
_symmetry.space_group_name_H-M   'P 1'
#
loop_
_entity.id
_entity.type
_entity.pdbx_description
1 polymer ?
#
loop_
_entity_poly.entity_id
_entity_poly.type
_entity_poly.pdbx_seq_one_letter_code
_entity_poly.pdbx_strand_id
1 'polypeptide(L)'
;TAQISIDNGTSIKLGQRYLMRTGSYQITLRNEGYHDTVTRLLVSEEQSQTHPFEMRKLPGIVSFDSADLVDARVRIDGVDIGQTPLLNVEVEPGEHQLSIVKDRYLDYGDTINIEGRSVEQSFSASLEQAWATVSLSTTPSGADVLVDGEIIGSTPLNAEIIQGQRDLVLKLAGHKAWQEDYDILAGEDFSVPLVELEPADGLLFIQSNPSAASVTIGGEFKGLTPLEVALAPGENHELTFFKNGYNSNSLSIQTQANEERDITVTLEPILMTVSVMAQPEDAELYVDGQFRGTANQTIELMAASQQIEIRKSGFISYSTEFTSRPGLEQVISVSLKSLEQARLEQIKPMIVSAAGQTLKLFYPGAFTMGASRREAGRRPNENLRDIKLERPFYLGVQEVTNSQYRLFNEEHSSGTLQGLTLDNEAQPVVRITWAQAALFCNWLSDQESLPHFYDVAGEDIVGFNPESTGYRLPTEAEWAWAARTDGSGNQLKYSWGSDLTPAENSGNFADVTARSYLGQILFDYDDGYLATAPVASFEANQYELYDMAGNVSEWVHDFYGAVGSVGGVEVDPLGPTEGQFHTIRGSSWAHGSVTELRLSFRDFGEEVRDDVGFRVARYLEE
;
A
#
# COMPACT_ATOMS: atom_id res chain seq x y z
N THR A 1 -26.05 95.09 -28.67
CA THR A 1 -27.26 94.90 -29.52
C THR A 1 -26.78 94.61 -30.92
N ALA A 2 -27.28 93.53 -31.54
CA ALA A 2 -26.83 93.15 -32.88
C ALA A 2 -27.26 94.17 -33.94
N GLN A 3 -26.42 94.41 -34.92
CA GLN A 3 -26.81 95.04 -36.17
C GLN A 3 -27.60 94.02 -37.00
N ILE A 4 -28.76 94.44 -37.51
CA ILE A 4 -29.68 93.58 -38.28
C ILE A 4 -29.71 94.09 -39.72
N SER A 5 -29.30 93.26 -40.66
CA SER A 5 -29.55 93.43 -42.10
C SER A 5 -30.74 92.57 -42.51
N ILE A 6 -31.61 93.09 -43.37
CA ILE A 6 -32.73 92.35 -43.97
C ILE A 6 -32.41 92.23 -45.45
N ASP A 7 -32.19 91.01 -45.90
CA ASP A 7 -31.51 90.77 -47.18
C ASP A 7 -32.51 90.73 -48.37
N ASN A 8 -33.83 90.64 -48.09
CA ASN A 8 -34.87 90.59 -49.10
C ASN A 8 -36.19 91.26 -48.67
N GLY A 9 -37.03 91.64 -49.64
CA GLY A 9 -38.36 92.21 -49.39
C GLY A 9 -38.37 93.68 -48.94
N THR A 10 -39.57 94.23 -48.74
CA THR A 10 -39.73 95.63 -48.28
C THR A 10 -39.81 95.68 -46.76
N SER A 11 -38.86 96.39 -46.15
CA SER A 11 -38.84 96.67 -44.71
C SER A 11 -38.50 98.14 -44.46
N ILE A 12 -39.22 98.81 -43.56
CA ILE A 12 -38.93 100.18 -43.15
C ILE A 12 -38.58 100.17 -41.66
N LYS A 13 -37.39 100.65 -41.31
CA LYS A 13 -36.98 100.76 -39.90
C LYS A 13 -37.58 102.03 -39.28
N LEU A 14 -38.35 101.87 -38.21
CA LEU A 14 -38.97 102.94 -37.45
C LEU A 14 -38.50 102.85 -35.99
N GLY A 15 -37.45 103.59 -35.65
CA GLY A 15 -36.80 103.51 -34.34
C GLY A 15 -36.20 102.12 -34.09
N GLN A 16 -36.64 101.45 -33.02
CA GLN A 16 -36.21 100.08 -32.69
C GLN A 16 -37.09 98.98 -33.32
N ARG A 17 -38.11 99.35 -34.11
CA ARG A 17 -39.01 98.40 -34.77
C ARG A 17 -38.80 98.41 -36.28
N TYR A 18 -39.14 97.32 -36.94
CA TYR A 18 -39.23 97.25 -38.39
C TYR A 18 -40.69 97.09 -38.78
N LEU A 19 -41.16 97.94 -39.68
CA LEU A 19 -42.43 97.76 -40.37
C LEU A 19 -42.17 96.88 -41.59
N MET A 20 -42.78 95.70 -41.61
CA MET A 20 -42.55 94.67 -42.62
C MET A 20 -43.90 94.13 -43.09
N ARG A 21 -43.97 93.68 -44.35
CA ARG A 21 -45.14 92.97 -44.83
C ARG A 21 -45.10 91.52 -44.34
N THR A 22 -46.26 90.88 -44.26
CA THR A 22 -46.33 89.45 -43.98
C THR A 22 -45.52 88.68 -45.03
N GLY A 23 -44.66 87.77 -44.57
CA GLY A 23 -43.74 87.07 -45.44
C GLY A 23 -42.54 86.49 -44.71
N SER A 24 -41.62 85.96 -45.50
CA SER A 24 -40.40 85.31 -45.02
C SER A 24 -39.19 86.12 -45.44
N TYR A 25 -38.38 86.50 -44.47
CA TYR A 25 -37.23 87.35 -44.63
C TYR A 25 -35.96 86.61 -44.23
N GLN A 26 -34.90 86.78 -45.00
CA GLN A 26 -33.58 86.40 -44.55
C GLN A 26 -32.96 87.61 -43.84
N ILE A 27 -32.47 87.38 -42.63
CA ILE A 27 -31.82 88.42 -41.85
C ILE A 27 -30.41 87.97 -41.47
N THR A 28 -29.50 88.94 -41.46
CA THR A 28 -28.14 88.75 -40.99
C THR A 28 -27.94 89.57 -39.72
N LEU A 29 -27.59 88.90 -38.63
CA LEU A 29 -27.27 89.49 -37.33
C LEU A 29 -25.76 89.56 -37.18
N ARG A 30 -25.24 90.76 -36.92
CA ARG A 30 -23.80 90.99 -36.66
C ARG A 30 -23.61 91.63 -35.30
N ASN A 31 -22.67 91.11 -34.51
CA ASN A 31 -22.30 91.68 -33.22
C ASN A 31 -20.84 91.35 -32.93
N GLU A 32 -20.08 92.34 -32.48
CA GLU A 32 -18.66 92.16 -32.19
C GLU A 32 -18.45 91.13 -31.07
N GLY A 33 -17.54 90.17 -31.33
CA GLY A 33 -17.31 89.02 -30.45
C GLY A 33 -18.31 87.86 -30.65
N TYR A 34 -19.16 87.91 -31.67
CA TYR A 34 -20.07 86.81 -32.00
C TYR A 34 -19.88 86.41 -33.45
N HIS A 35 -20.15 85.14 -33.77
CA HIS A 35 -20.27 84.71 -35.16
C HIS A 35 -21.44 85.45 -35.81
N ASP A 36 -21.26 85.88 -37.06
CA ASP A 36 -22.35 86.40 -37.88
C ASP A 36 -23.44 85.32 -38.02
N THR A 37 -24.68 85.65 -37.62
CA THR A 37 -25.80 84.71 -37.69
C THR A 37 -26.71 85.10 -38.85
N VAL A 38 -26.75 84.26 -39.88
CA VAL A 38 -27.72 84.37 -40.96
C VAL A 38 -28.90 83.45 -40.64
N THR A 39 -30.09 84.01 -40.51
CA THR A 39 -31.29 83.26 -40.12
C THR A 39 -32.54 83.76 -40.82
N ARG A 40 -33.65 83.06 -40.62
CA ARG A 40 -34.93 83.35 -41.25
C ARG A 40 -35.87 83.99 -40.24
N LEU A 41 -36.44 85.13 -40.61
CA LEU A 41 -37.49 85.83 -39.88
C LEU A 41 -38.83 85.63 -40.61
N LEU A 42 -39.80 85.04 -39.93
CA LEU A 42 -41.17 84.92 -40.44
C LEU A 42 -42.02 86.02 -39.82
N VAL A 43 -42.58 86.89 -40.67
CA VAL A 43 -43.48 87.98 -40.28
C VAL A 43 -44.91 87.54 -40.60
N SER A 44 -45.76 87.40 -39.58
CA SER A 44 -47.19 87.07 -39.71
C SER A 44 -48.06 88.32 -39.99
N GLU A 45 -49.40 88.18 -39.99
CA GLU A 45 -50.35 89.31 -40.09
C GLU A 45 -50.56 90.06 -38.77
N GLU A 46 -49.93 89.64 -37.67
CA GLU A 46 -50.06 90.29 -36.37
C GLU A 46 -49.51 91.73 -36.40
N GLN A 47 -50.21 92.64 -35.71
CA GLN A 47 -49.85 94.07 -35.66
C GLN A 47 -48.45 94.35 -35.06
N SER A 48 -47.92 93.48 -34.21
CA SER A 48 -46.59 93.62 -33.60
C SER A 48 -46.04 92.25 -33.20
N GLN A 49 -44.80 91.95 -33.58
CA GLN A 49 -44.13 90.68 -33.31
C GLN A 49 -42.73 90.93 -32.72
N THR A 50 -42.29 90.06 -31.82
CA THR A 50 -40.95 90.06 -31.24
C THR A 50 -40.34 88.68 -31.41
N HIS A 51 -39.16 88.61 -32.01
CA HIS A 51 -38.45 87.35 -32.22
C HIS A 51 -37.11 87.39 -31.47
N PRO A 52 -36.89 86.47 -30.52
CA PRO A 52 -35.59 86.33 -29.87
C PRO A 52 -34.60 85.65 -30.81
N PHE A 53 -33.35 86.12 -30.79
CA PHE A 53 -32.23 85.47 -31.46
C PHE A 53 -31.05 85.39 -30.51
N GLU A 54 -30.44 84.21 -30.44
CA GLU A 54 -29.20 83.98 -29.71
C GLU A 54 -28.04 83.91 -30.72
N MET A 55 -26.97 84.64 -30.43
CA MET A 55 -25.76 84.63 -31.24
C MET A 55 -24.70 83.78 -30.53
N ARG A 56 -24.00 82.93 -31.28
CA ARG A 56 -22.88 82.14 -30.75
C ARG A 56 -21.68 83.07 -30.57
N LYS A 57 -21.14 83.14 -29.35
CA LYS A 57 -19.91 83.88 -29.07
C LYS A 57 -18.75 83.27 -29.86
N LEU A 58 -17.82 84.09 -30.33
CA LEU A 58 -16.52 83.62 -30.81
C LEU A 58 -15.74 82.97 -29.64
N PRO A 59 -14.78 82.08 -29.92
CA PRO A 59 -13.83 81.59 -28.91
C PRO A 59 -13.16 82.73 -28.13
N GLY A 60 -12.79 82.45 -26.87
CA GLY A 60 -11.92 83.31 -26.08
C GLY A 60 -10.46 83.06 -26.45
N ILE A 61 -9.57 84.02 -26.19
CA ILE A 61 -8.13 83.88 -26.42
C ILE A 61 -7.48 83.62 -25.06
N VAL A 62 -6.93 82.44 -24.86
CA VAL A 62 -6.46 82.00 -23.54
C VAL A 62 -4.97 81.73 -23.55
N SER A 63 -4.28 82.17 -22.48
CA SER A 63 -2.89 81.80 -22.22
C SER A 63 -2.76 81.00 -20.93
N PHE A 64 -1.93 79.95 -20.94
CA PHE A 64 -1.66 79.08 -19.80
C PHE A 64 -0.18 79.14 -19.43
N ASP A 65 0.10 79.29 -18.15
CA ASP A 65 1.44 79.36 -17.60
C ASP A 65 1.60 78.44 -16.39
N SER A 66 2.82 78.02 -16.08
CA SER A 66 3.13 77.21 -14.90
C SER A 66 4.16 77.86 -13.98
N ALA A 67 3.98 79.16 -13.75
CA ALA A 67 4.89 80.01 -13.00
C ALA A 67 6.34 79.89 -13.50
N ASP A 68 7.25 79.34 -12.69
CA ASP A 68 8.67 79.21 -13.05
C ASP A 68 8.99 77.95 -13.87
N LEU A 69 8.01 77.09 -14.11
CA LEU A 69 8.18 75.84 -14.84
C LEU A 69 7.86 76.03 -16.32
N VAL A 70 8.72 75.51 -17.19
CA VAL A 70 8.48 75.39 -18.64
C VAL A 70 8.13 73.95 -19.02
N ASP A 71 7.52 73.76 -20.18
CA ASP A 71 7.20 72.47 -20.79
C ASP A 71 6.17 71.61 -20.02
N ALA A 72 5.40 72.19 -19.09
CA ALA A 72 4.32 71.46 -18.42
C ALA A 72 3.14 71.26 -19.39
N ARG A 73 2.65 70.03 -19.50
CA ARG A 73 1.61 69.67 -20.46
C ARG A 73 0.26 70.21 -19.99
N VAL A 74 -0.39 71.02 -20.83
CA VAL A 74 -1.69 71.62 -20.59
C VAL A 74 -2.77 70.80 -21.28
N ARG A 75 -3.82 70.43 -20.55
CA ARG A 75 -5.01 69.80 -21.13
C ARG A 75 -6.28 70.55 -20.73
N ILE A 76 -7.20 70.67 -21.68
CA ILE A 76 -8.55 71.18 -21.47
C ILE A 76 -9.54 70.05 -21.75
N ASP A 77 -10.41 69.75 -20.80
CA ASP A 77 -11.38 68.65 -20.85
C ASP A 77 -10.74 67.30 -21.20
N GLY A 78 -9.51 67.09 -20.72
CA GLY A 78 -8.70 65.90 -20.98
C GLY A 78 -7.96 65.89 -22.32
N VAL A 79 -8.16 66.89 -23.19
CA VAL A 79 -7.48 67.02 -24.48
C VAL A 79 -6.19 67.81 -24.32
N ASP A 80 -5.06 67.24 -24.75
CA ASP A 80 -3.76 67.92 -24.79
C ASP A 80 -3.78 69.05 -25.82
N ILE A 81 -3.53 70.28 -25.35
CA ILE A 81 -3.54 71.49 -26.17
C ILE A 81 -2.16 72.13 -26.31
N GLY A 82 -1.13 71.59 -25.66
CA GLY A 82 0.24 72.10 -25.73
C GLY A 82 0.97 72.10 -24.39
N GLN A 83 2.02 72.91 -24.29
CA GLN A 83 2.88 73.00 -23.12
C GLN A 83 3.07 74.45 -22.68
N THR A 84 3.23 74.68 -21.38
CA THR A 84 3.47 76.00 -20.80
C THR A 84 4.88 76.54 -21.13
N PRO A 85 5.03 77.87 -21.35
CA PRO A 85 3.98 78.86 -21.50
C PRO A 85 3.26 78.71 -22.85
N LEU A 86 1.94 78.52 -22.79
CA LEU A 86 1.08 78.32 -23.97
C LEU A 86 0.29 79.59 -24.19
N LEU A 87 0.56 80.32 -25.28
CA LEU A 87 0.02 81.66 -25.50
C LEU A 87 -1.06 81.69 -26.59
N ASN A 88 -2.08 82.53 -26.37
CA ASN A 88 -3.09 82.91 -27.36
C ASN A 88 -3.82 81.74 -28.04
N VAL A 89 -4.24 80.74 -27.26
CA VAL A 89 -5.02 79.60 -27.76
C VAL A 89 -6.49 79.96 -27.79
N GLU A 90 -7.15 79.69 -28.92
CA GLU A 90 -8.61 79.85 -29.02
C GLU A 90 -9.31 78.70 -28.29
N VAL A 91 -10.10 79.03 -27.27
CA VAL A 91 -10.91 78.07 -26.50
C VAL A 91 -12.37 78.46 -26.58
N GLU A 92 -13.25 77.49 -26.80
CA GLU A 92 -14.70 77.73 -26.84
C GLU A 92 -15.19 78.35 -25.52
N PRO A 93 -16.25 79.17 -25.55
CA PRO A 93 -16.81 79.79 -24.35
C PRO A 93 -17.56 78.76 -23.50
N GLY A 94 -17.38 78.82 -22.19
CA GLY A 94 -18.01 77.92 -21.24
C GLY A 94 -17.10 77.52 -20.08
N GLU A 95 -17.57 76.60 -19.26
CA GLU A 95 -16.79 75.99 -18.19
C GLU A 95 -15.97 74.82 -18.74
N HIS A 96 -14.69 74.76 -18.37
CA HIS A 96 -13.71 73.79 -18.86
C HIS A 96 -12.85 73.27 -17.71
N GLN A 97 -12.47 71.99 -17.79
CA GLN A 97 -11.54 71.38 -16.85
C GLN A 97 -10.09 71.55 -17.33
N LEU A 98 -9.31 72.33 -16.60
CA LEU A 98 -7.89 72.51 -16.82
C LEU A 98 -7.10 71.45 -16.05
N SER A 99 -6.14 70.81 -16.70
CA SER A 99 -5.08 70.07 -16.02
C SER A 99 -3.71 70.44 -16.56
N ILE A 100 -2.75 70.63 -15.66
CA ILE A 100 -1.36 70.90 -15.99
C ILE A 100 -0.51 69.82 -15.34
N VAL A 101 0.26 69.08 -16.14
CA VAL A 101 0.99 67.89 -15.71
C VAL A 101 2.47 68.04 -16.08
N LYS A 102 3.36 67.71 -15.13
CA LYS A 102 4.81 67.68 -15.36
C LYS A 102 5.44 66.53 -14.59
N ASP A 103 6.41 65.86 -15.21
CA ASP A 103 7.11 64.75 -14.58
C ASP A 103 7.81 65.17 -13.27
N ARG A 104 7.73 64.32 -12.24
CA ARG A 104 8.15 64.59 -10.85
C ARG A 104 7.38 65.70 -10.11
N TYR A 105 6.24 66.15 -10.62
CA TYR A 105 5.34 67.10 -9.94
C TYR A 105 3.94 66.49 -9.73
N LEU A 106 3.20 67.03 -8.77
CA LEU A 106 1.80 66.70 -8.55
C LEU A 106 0.95 67.28 -9.69
N ASP A 107 -0.01 66.50 -10.18
CA ASP A 107 -0.95 66.96 -11.20
C ASP A 107 -1.77 68.15 -10.68
N TYR A 108 -1.70 69.28 -11.38
CA TYR A 108 -2.54 70.43 -11.08
C TYR A 108 -3.87 70.34 -11.85
N GLY A 109 -4.99 70.55 -11.17
CA GLY A 109 -6.32 70.56 -11.77
C GLY A 109 -7.16 71.73 -11.26
N ASP A 110 -7.84 72.43 -12.17
CA ASP A 110 -8.73 73.53 -11.83
C ASP A 110 -9.90 73.64 -12.83
N THR A 111 -11.01 74.24 -12.40
CA THR A 111 -12.16 74.52 -13.27
C THR A 111 -12.12 75.97 -13.71
N ILE A 112 -11.97 76.21 -15.02
CA ILE A 112 -11.87 77.55 -15.60
C ILE A 112 -13.12 77.89 -16.40
N ASN A 113 -13.51 79.17 -16.41
CA ASN A 113 -14.62 79.66 -17.22
C ASN A 113 -14.13 80.64 -18.30
N ILE A 114 -14.35 80.28 -19.55
CA ILE A 114 -13.96 81.05 -20.72
C ILE A 114 -15.11 81.96 -21.16
N GLU A 115 -14.88 83.28 -21.14
CA GLU A 115 -15.90 84.28 -21.42
C GLU A 115 -16.36 84.25 -22.89
N GLY A 116 -15.44 83.93 -23.80
CA GLY A 116 -15.61 84.02 -25.26
C GLY A 116 -15.42 85.43 -25.81
N ARG A 117 -15.98 85.67 -27.00
CA ARG A 117 -16.00 86.98 -27.66
C ARG A 117 -14.63 87.58 -27.98
N SER A 118 -13.63 86.71 -28.17
CA SER A 118 -12.23 87.12 -28.34
C SER A 118 -11.67 87.91 -27.15
N VAL A 119 -12.26 87.77 -25.96
CA VAL A 119 -11.71 88.31 -24.72
C VAL A 119 -10.47 87.50 -24.35
N GLU A 120 -9.39 88.20 -24.03
CA GLU A 120 -8.14 87.61 -23.58
C GLU A 120 -8.23 87.22 -22.09
N GLN A 121 -7.84 85.99 -21.76
CA GLN A 121 -7.75 85.48 -20.39
C GLN A 121 -6.42 84.75 -20.17
N SER A 122 -5.88 84.83 -18.95
CA SER A 122 -4.65 84.13 -18.58
C SER A 122 -4.86 83.32 -17.32
N PHE A 123 -4.40 82.07 -17.33
CA PHE A 123 -4.42 81.15 -16.20
C PHE A 123 -2.99 80.72 -15.89
N SER A 124 -2.60 80.73 -14.62
CA SER A 124 -1.27 80.33 -14.17
C SER A 124 -1.38 79.36 -13.00
N ALA A 125 -0.56 78.30 -13.02
CA ALA A 125 -0.53 77.27 -11.98
C ALA A 125 0.86 77.12 -11.35
N SER A 126 0.90 76.89 -10.05
CA SER A 126 2.13 76.51 -9.35
C SER A 126 2.08 75.01 -9.03
N LEU A 127 2.95 74.22 -9.65
CA LEU A 127 3.03 72.77 -9.44
C LEU A 127 3.92 72.46 -8.23
N GLU A 128 3.44 71.59 -7.34
CA GLU A 128 4.20 71.07 -6.20
C GLU A 128 4.99 69.81 -6.60
N GLN A 129 6.15 69.58 -5.99
CA GLN A 129 7.00 68.42 -6.31
C GLN A 129 6.37 67.13 -5.78
N ALA A 130 6.46 66.02 -6.54
CA ALA A 130 5.86 64.72 -6.20
C ALA A 130 6.87 63.73 -5.59
N TRP A 131 7.90 64.24 -4.92
CA TRP A 131 8.96 63.43 -4.32
C TRP A 131 9.32 63.95 -2.92
N ALA A 132 10.03 63.14 -2.15
CA ALA A 132 10.65 63.54 -0.89
C ALA A 132 12.11 63.06 -0.83
N THR A 133 12.93 63.74 -0.02
CA THR A 133 14.30 63.32 0.24
C THR A 133 14.31 62.23 1.30
N VAL A 134 14.77 61.05 0.93
CA VAL A 134 14.97 59.93 1.87
C VAL A 134 16.44 59.78 2.18
N SER A 135 16.79 59.91 3.46
CA SER A 135 18.16 59.68 3.95
C SER A 135 18.34 58.22 4.34
N LEU A 136 19.32 57.54 3.73
CA LEU A 136 19.61 56.11 3.89
C LEU A 136 21.05 55.94 4.37
N SER A 137 21.26 55.16 5.42
CA SER A 137 22.59 54.90 5.99
C SER A 137 22.68 53.47 6.50
N THR A 138 23.84 52.84 6.31
CA THR A 138 24.13 51.49 6.80
C THR A 138 25.42 51.43 7.60
N THR A 139 25.54 50.42 8.44
CA THR A 139 26.79 49.97 9.05
C THR A 139 27.03 48.50 8.67
N PRO A 140 28.07 48.16 7.89
CA PRO A 140 29.04 49.04 7.25
C PRO A 140 28.42 49.94 6.16
N SER A 141 29.06 51.08 5.87
CA SER A 141 28.64 51.98 4.78
C SER A 141 29.05 51.43 3.41
N GLY A 142 28.48 51.99 2.33
CA GLY A 142 28.77 51.59 0.96
C GLY A 142 27.87 50.48 0.43
N ALA A 143 26.74 50.22 1.08
CA ALA A 143 25.73 49.29 0.56
C ALA A 143 25.02 49.91 -0.64
N ASP A 144 24.81 49.14 -1.70
CA ASP A 144 23.97 49.54 -2.83
C ASP A 144 22.54 49.76 -2.35
N VAL A 145 21.97 50.89 -2.76
CA VAL A 145 20.59 51.28 -2.49
C VAL A 145 19.78 51.00 -3.74
N LEU A 146 18.74 50.17 -3.62
CA LEU A 146 17.78 49.91 -4.67
C LEU A 146 16.40 50.43 -4.27
N VAL A 147 15.71 51.04 -5.22
CA VAL A 147 14.29 51.45 -5.10
C VAL A 147 13.53 50.73 -6.19
N ASP A 148 12.50 49.96 -5.82
CA ASP A 148 11.68 49.17 -6.74
C ASP A 148 12.53 48.29 -7.69
N GLY A 149 13.67 47.80 -7.20
CA GLY A 149 14.63 46.96 -7.93
C GLY A 149 15.69 47.70 -8.76
N GLU A 150 15.65 49.03 -8.85
CA GLU A 150 16.64 49.83 -9.58
C GLU A 150 17.70 50.42 -8.63
N ILE A 151 18.98 50.26 -8.97
CA ILE A 151 20.09 50.82 -8.18
C ILE A 151 20.14 52.33 -8.36
N ILE A 152 19.99 53.08 -7.26
CA ILE A 152 20.00 54.55 -7.26
C ILE A 152 21.26 55.17 -6.65
N GLY A 153 22.10 54.37 -6.00
CA GLY A 153 23.36 54.83 -5.40
C GLY A 153 23.87 53.88 -4.32
N SER A 154 24.73 54.37 -3.43
CA SER A 154 25.25 53.60 -2.30
C SER A 154 25.25 54.43 -1.01
N THR A 155 25.07 53.79 0.15
CA THR A 155 24.95 54.46 1.44
C THR A 155 26.29 55.08 1.93
N PRO A 156 26.25 56.21 2.68
CA PRO A 156 25.07 57.01 3.00
C PRO A 156 24.58 57.80 1.77
N LEU A 157 23.27 57.80 1.55
CA LEU A 157 22.63 58.41 0.38
C LEU A 157 21.43 59.25 0.81
N ASN A 158 21.35 60.49 0.33
CA ASN A 158 20.12 61.27 0.32
C ASN A 158 19.56 61.21 -1.09
N ALA A 159 18.43 60.54 -1.27
CA ALA A 159 17.82 60.31 -2.58
C ALA A 159 16.44 60.98 -2.67
N GLU A 160 16.16 61.62 -3.79
CA GLU A 160 14.84 62.15 -4.11
C GLU A 160 13.96 61.01 -4.68
N ILE A 161 13.09 60.45 -3.84
CA ILE A 161 12.25 59.31 -4.22
C ILE A 161 10.82 59.78 -4.46
N ILE A 162 10.23 59.37 -5.59
CA ILE A 162 8.85 59.73 -5.96
C ILE A 162 7.88 59.12 -4.96
N GLN A 163 6.85 59.88 -4.60
CA GLN A 163 5.80 59.48 -3.67
C GLN A 163 5.14 58.12 -4.01
N GLY A 164 4.46 57.54 -3.03
CA GLY A 164 3.79 56.24 -3.07
C GLY A 164 4.56 55.16 -2.30
N GLN A 165 4.01 53.94 -2.29
CA GLN A 165 4.66 52.77 -1.70
C GLN A 165 5.89 52.38 -2.52
N ARG A 166 7.06 52.33 -1.87
CA ARG A 166 8.36 52.01 -2.49
C ARG A 166 9.05 50.89 -1.73
N ASP A 167 9.60 49.94 -2.46
CA ASP A 167 10.44 48.86 -1.93
C ASP A 167 11.89 49.35 -1.85
N LEU A 168 12.45 49.42 -0.63
CA LEU A 168 13.82 49.85 -0.41
C LEU A 168 14.69 48.64 -0.06
N VAL A 169 15.70 48.36 -0.87
CA VAL A 169 16.66 47.28 -0.63
C VAL A 169 18.07 47.85 -0.42
N LEU A 170 18.73 47.44 0.66
CA LEU A 170 20.11 47.79 0.97
C LEU A 170 20.96 46.52 0.88
N LYS A 171 21.92 46.51 -0.05
CA LYS A 171 22.71 45.32 -0.38
C LYS A 171 24.20 45.61 -0.30
N LEU A 172 24.92 44.86 0.51
CA LEU A 172 26.38 44.92 0.58
C LEU A 172 26.97 43.52 0.39
N ALA A 173 28.02 43.40 -0.43
CA ALA A 173 28.68 42.13 -0.64
C ALA A 173 29.17 41.52 0.69
N GLY A 174 28.98 40.21 0.87
CA GLY A 174 29.32 39.51 2.12
C GLY A 174 28.35 39.79 3.28
N HIS A 175 27.23 40.48 3.06
CA HIS A 175 26.21 40.77 4.07
C HIS A 175 24.83 40.33 3.59
N LYS A 176 23.91 40.09 4.52
CA LYS A 176 22.49 39.82 4.24
C LYS A 176 21.87 41.11 3.71
N ALA A 177 21.05 41.00 2.66
CA ALA A 177 20.30 42.14 2.14
C ALA A 177 19.22 42.56 3.15
N TRP A 178 19.07 43.85 3.36
CA TRP A 178 17.96 44.42 4.12
C TRP A 178 16.91 44.94 3.14
N GLN A 179 15.63 44.76 3.47
CA GLN A 179 14.51 45.14 2.61
C GLN A 179 13.32 45.57 3.46
N GLU A 180 12.72 46.72 3.13
CA GLU A 180 11.50 47.23 3.77
C GLU A 180 10.72 48.17 2.83
N ASP A 181 9.38 48.12 2.93
CA ASP A 181 8.48 49.00 2.18
C ASP A 181 8.23 50.31 2.94
N TYR A 182 8.33 51.44 2.25
CA TYR A 182 7.99 52.76 2.80
C TYR A 182 6.90 53.43 1.95
N ASP A 183 5.92 54.05 2.61
CA ASP A 183 4.97 54.95 1.95
C ASP A 183 5.54 56.36 1.95
N ILE A 184 5.97 56.82 0.78
CA ILE A 184 6.64 58.11 0.61
C ILE A 184 5.60 59.19 0.30
N LEU A 185 5.53 60.20 1.15
CA LEU A 185 4.65 61.35 0.96
C LEU A 185 5.43 62.50 0.32
N ALA A 186 4.86 63.12 -0.71
CA ALA A 186 5.50 64.22 -1.42
C ALA A 186 5.82 65.41 -0.48
N GLY A 187 7.05 65.92 -0.56
CA GLY A 187 7.52 67.04 0.27
C GLY A 187 7.82 66.72 1.74
N GLU A 188 7.59 65.49 2.20
CA GLU A 188 7.89 65.06 3.57
C GLU A 188 9.22 64.29 3.64
N ASP A 189 10.32 65.03 3.77
CA ASP A 189 11.64 64.44 3.95
C ASP A 189 11.70 63.59 5.23
N PHE A 190 12.31 62.40 5.14
CA PHE A 190 12.54 61.55 6.31
C PHE A 190 13.85 60.77 6.20
N SER A 191 14.26 60.20 7.33
CA SER A 191 15.45 59.36 7.41
C SER A 191 15.06 57.96 7.82
N VAL A 192 15.48 56.97 7.04
CA VAL A 192 15.42 55.58 7.46
C VAL A 192 16.38 55.40 8.63
N PRO A 193 15.97 54.75 9.74
CA PRO A 193 16.87 54.45 10.84
C PRO A 193 18.14 53.73 10.34
N LEU A 194 19.27 53.95 11.01
CA LEU A 194 20.53 53.31 10.65
C LEU A 194 20.36 51.78 10.56
N VAL A 195 20.66 51.22 9.40
CA VAL A 195 20.54 49.77 9.16
C VAL A 195 21.90 49.11 9.39
N GLU A 196 21.99 48.28 10.43
CA GLU A 196 23.17 47.43 10.66
C GLU A 196 23.03 46.17 9.80
N LEU A 197 23.88 46.03 8.79
CA LEU A 197 23.85 44.88 7.89
C LEU A 197 24.56 43.70 8.56
N GLU A 198 23.85 42.59 8.71
CA GLU A 198 24.42 41.35 9.24
C GLU A 198 25.33 40.69 8.20
N PRO A 199 26.50 40.15 8.58
CA PRO A 199 27.32 39.32 7.71
C PRO A 199 26.53 38.13 7.14
N ALA A 200 26.80 37.77 5.89
CA ALA A 200 26.20 36.60 5.25
C ALA A 200 26.76 35.31 5.86
N ASP A 201 25.91 34.32 6.07
CA ASP A 201 26.33 33.03 6.63
C ASP A 201 27.32 32.33 5.68
N GLY A 202 28.29 31.61 6.24
CA GLY A 202 29.16 30.72 5.47
C GLY A 202 28.50 29.36 5.27
N LEU A 203 28.63 28.78 4.09
CA LEU A 203 28.04 27.50 3.72
C LEU A 203 29.08 26.38 3.85
N LEU A 204 28.74 25.36 4.64
CA LEU A 204 29.61 24.22 4.90
C LEU A 204 29.02 22.95 4.30
N PHE A 205 29.78 22.29 3.43
CA PHE A 205 29.47 20.98 2.86
C PHE A 205 30.25 19.89 3.61
N ILE A 206 29.51 19.03 4.29
CA ILE A 206 30.06 18.10 5.27
C ILE A 206 29.92 16.67 4.77
N GLN A 207 31.05 15.97 4.62
CA GLN A 207 31.10 14.55 4.30
C GLN A 207 31.73 13.74 5.43
N SER A 208 31.42 12.45 5.51
CA SER A 208 32.11 11.53 6.40
C SER A 208 32.43 10.19 5.76
N ASN A 209 33.46 9.54 6.28
CA ASN A 209 33.81 8.16 5.96
C ASN A 209 33.80 7.32 7.25
N PRO A 210 32.89 6.36 7.42
CA PRO A 210 31.78 6.04 6.51
C PRO A 210 30.73 7.17 6.41
N SER A 211 29.95 7.17 5.33
CA SER A 211 28.86 8.12 5.09
C SER A 211 27.70 7.93 6.07
N ALA A 212 26.73 8.85 6.11
CA ALA A 212 25.59 8.82 7.02
C ALA A 212 26.01 8.77 8.51
N ALA A 213 26.96 9.64 8.89
CA ALA A 213 27.21 9.97 10.29
C ALA A 213 26.27 11.11 10.71
N SER A 214 25.72 11.01 11.92
CA SER A 214 24.93 12.08 12.52
C SER A 214 25.83 13.27 12.85
N VAL A 215 25.40 14.47 12.46
CA VAL A 215 26.10 15.73 12.72
C VAL A 215 25.30 16.55 13.72
N THR A 216 25.96 16.96 14.79
CA THR A 216 25.42 17.95 15.75
C THR A 216 26.26 19.20 15.75
N ILE A 217 25.64 20.38 15.86
CA ILE A 217 26.33 21.67 15.97
C ILE A 217 25.88 22.34 17.26
N GLY A 218 26.83 22.65 18.15
CA GLY A 218 26.50 23.16 19.49
C GLY A 218 25.63 22.20 20.32
N GLY A 219 25.72 20.89 20.03
CA GLY A 219 24.90 19.85 20.65
C GLY A 219 23.53 19.63 20.01
N GLU A 220 23.11 20.45 19.05
CA GLU A 220 21.83 20.29 18.35
C GLU A 220 22.00 19.45 17.08
N PHE A 221 21.14 18.47 16.86
CA PHE A 221 21.18 17.61 15.67
C PHE A 221 20.78 18.37 14.40
N LYS A 222 21.64 18.33 13.37
CA LYS A 222 21.42 19.02 12.09
C LYS A 222 21.15 18.07 10.91
N GLY A 223 21.49 16.79 11.03
CA GLY A 223 21.22 15.80 9.97
C GLY A 223 22.28 14.71 9.88
N LEU A 224 22.27 13.99 8.76
CA LEU A 224 23.24 12.93 8.43
C LEU A 224 24.11 13.37 7.25
N THR A 225 25.39 12.98 7.23
CA THR A 225 26.28 13.25 6.09
C THR A 225 25.92 12.43 4.83
N PRO A 226 26.12 12.95 3.61
CA PRO A 226 26.52 14.31 3.28
C PRO A 226 25.48 15.36 3.69
N LEU A 227 25.92 16.48 4.27
CA LEU A 227 25.05 17.51 4.83
C LEU A 227 25.56 18.91 4.46
N GLU A 228 24.66 19.80 4.08
CA GLU A 228 24.94 21.23 3.84
C GLU A 228 24.37 22.06 5.01
N VAL A 229 25.17 22.94 5.60
CA VAL A 229 24.75 23.79 6.73
C VAL A 229 25.28 25.20 6.58
N ALA A 230 24.40 26.19 6.76
CA ALA A 230 24.77 27.60 6.89
C ALA A 230 25.18 27.92 8.34
N LEU A 231 26.34 28.54 8.53
CA LEU A 231 26.91 28.88 9.83
C LEU A 231 27.27 30.37 9.89
N ALA A 232 26.90 31.02 11.01
CA ALA A 232 27.24 32.41 11.27
C ALA A 232 28.76 32.63 11.20
N PRO A 233 29.24 33.63 10.43
CA PRO A 233 30.67 33.82 10.21
C PRO A 233 31.34 34.44 11.44
N GLY A 234 32.63 34.19 11.62
CA GLY A 234 33.42 34.77 12.70
C GLY A 234 33.19 34.14 14.08
N GLU A 235 32.29 33.18 14.21
CA GLU A 235 32.07 32.40 15.44
C GLU A 235 32.66 30.99 15.32
N ASN A 236 33.11 30.43 16.45
CA ASN A 236 33.56 29.04 16.50
C ASN A 236 32.36 28.11 16.68
N HIS A 237 32.14 27.22 15.71
CA HIS A 237 31.10 26.20 15.73
C HIS A 237 31.72 24.85 16.07
N GLU A 238 31.21 24.19 17.10
CA GLU A 238 31.61 22.82 17.46
C GLU A 238 30.70 21.81 16.76
N LEU A 239 31.29 21.04 15.85
CA LEU A 239 30.64 19.96 15.13
C LEU A 239 31.04 18.65 15.79
N THR A 240 30.06 17.81 16.15
CA THR A 240 30.32 16.43 16.60
C THR A 240 29.65 15.44 15.68
N PHE A 241 30.40 14.39 15.34
CA PHE A 241 30.03 13.34 14.41
C PHE A 241 29.84 12.03 15.14
N PHE A 242 28.68 11.41 14.97
CA PHE A 242 28.33 10.15 15.62
C PHE A 242 27.91 9.10 14.58
N LYS A 243 28.40 7.87 14.76
CA LYS A 243 27.90 6.72 14.01
C LYS A 243 28.02 5.47 14.87
N ASN A 244 26.97 4.65 14.88
CA ASN A 244 26.96 3.40 15.64
C ASN A 244 28.11 2.49 15.19
N GLY A 245 28.86 1.95 16.16
CA GLY A 245 30.05 1.13 15.90
C GLY A 245 31.33 1.92 15.63
N TYR A 246 31.33 3.26 15.74
CA TYR A 246 32.49 4.11 15.52
C TYR A 246 32.74 5.06 16.71
N ASN A 247 33.99 5.46 16.89
CA ASN A 247 34.35 6.54 17.82
C ASN A 247 33.77 7.87 17.33
N SER A 248 33.21 8.66 18.24
CA SER A 248 32.78 10.03 17.93
C SER A 248 33.99 10.90 17.60
N ASN A 249 33.83 11.81 16.65
CA ASN A 249 34.84 12.81 16.31
C ASN A 249 34.25 14.21 16.48
N SER A 250 35.05 15.16 16.95
CA SER A 250 34.62 16.56 17.11
C SER A 250 35.61 17.50 16.42
N LEU A 251 35.07 18.52 15.75
CA LEU A 251 35.82 19.54 15.03
C LEU A 251 35.27 20.92 15.41
N SER A 252 36.16 21.88 15.67
CA SER A 252 35.79 23.29 15.78
C SER A 252 36.14 24.00 14.48
N ILE A 253 35.17 24.72 13.91
CA ILE A 253 35.33 25.45 12.66
C ILE A 253 34.79 26.87 12.78
N GLN A 254 35.44 27.81 12.10
CA GLN A 254 34.98 29.18 11.95
C GLN A 254 34.83 29.44 10.45
N THR A 255 33.68 29.98 10.04
CA THR A 255 33.40 30.37 8.65
C THR A 255 33.65 31.86 8.45
N GLN A 256 33.97 32.26 7.22
CA GLN A 256 33.96 33.65 6.77
C GLN A 256 32.62 33.99 6.11
N ALA A 257 32.33 35.29 6.00
CA ALA A 257 31.09 35.74 5.41
C ALA A 257 31.02 35.36 3.93
N ASN A 258 29.94 34.69 3.51
CA ASN A 258 29.75 34.19 2.15
C ASN A 258 30.86 33.20 1.69
N GLU A 259 31.50 32.50 2.61
CA GLU A 259 32.44 31.41 2.31
C GLU A 259 31.67 30.12 1.95
N GLU A 260 32.12 29.40 0.93
CA GLU A 260 31.75 28.00 0.71
C GLU A 260 32.94 27.11 1.07
N ARG A 261 32.72 26.10 1.91
CA ARG A 261 33.79 25.23 2.39
C ARG A 261 33.38 23.77 2.44
N ASP A 262 34.25 22.90 1.96
CA ASP A 262 34.11 21.44 2.08
C ASP A 262 34.90 20.91 3.29
N ILE A 263 34.29 20.00 4.05
CA ILE A 263 34.99 19.21 5.06
C ILE A 263 34.67 17.73 4.93
N THR A 264 35.67 16.89 5.20
CA THR A 264 35.52 15.42 5.25
C THR A 264 36.09 14.89 6.56
N VAL A 265 35.29 14.11 7.29
CA VAL A 265 35.68 13.51 8.57
C VAL A 265 35.73 11.99 8.46
N THR A 266 36.82 11.38 8.90
CA THR A 266 36.91 9.91 8.99
C THR A 266 36.64 9.47 10.41
N LEU A 267 35.70 8.53 10.61
CA LEU A 267 35.41 7.93 11.91
C LEU A 267 36.12 6.58 12.02
N GLU A 268 36.74 6.34 13.17
CA GLU A 268 37.43 5.09 13.45
C GLU A 268 36.45 4.05 14.00
N PRO A 269 36.38 2.83 13.43
CA PRO A 269 35.50 1.77 13.93
C PRO A 269 35.96 1.25 15.29
N ILE A 270 35.00 0.90 16.15
CA ILE A 270 35.24 0.22 17.41
C ILE A 270 35.11 -1.29 17.16
N LEU A 271 36.22 -2.02 17.25
CA LEU A 271 36.28 -3.45 16.97
C LEU A 271 36.33 -4.27 18.26
N MET A 272 35.62 -5.40 18.27
CA MET A 272 35.47 -6.31 19.39
C MET A 272 35.75 -7.75 18.96
N THR A 273 36.48 -8.47 19.79
CA THR A 273 36.82 -9.88 19.56
C THR A 273 35.65 -10.80 19.94
N VAL A 274 35.20 -11.65 19.01
CA VAL A 274 34.10 -12.59 19.19
C VAL A 274 34.53 -13.98 18.73
N SER A 275 34.34 -14.99 19.58
CA SER A 275 34.59 -16.39 19.24
C SER A 275 33.34 -17.01 18.65
N VAL A 276 33.45 -17.60 17.46
CA VAL A 276 32.37 -18.32 16.79
C VAL A 276 32.70 -19.81 16.84
N MET A 277 31.72 -20.60 17.25
CA MET A 277 31.77 -22.05 17.33
C MET A 277 30.53 -22.61 16.65
N ALA A 278 30.72 -23.48 15.67
CA ALA A 278 29.70 -24.13 14.88
C ALA A 278 29.94 -25.65 14.81
N GLN A 279 28.86 -26.41 14.76
CA GLN A 279 28.86 -27.79 14.30
C GLN A 279 27.97 -27.91 13.06
N PRO A 280 28.42 -28.59 11.98
CA PRO A 280 29.73 -29.21 11.80
C PRO A 280 30.88 -28.19 11.77
N GLU A 281 32.09 -28.61 12.12
CA GLU A 281 33.26 -27.72 12.33
C GLU A 281 33.70 -26.98 11.06
N ASP A 282 33.36 -27.51 9.89
CA ASP A 282 33.65 -26.99 8.57
C ASP A 282 32.48 -26.17 7.97
N ALA A 283 31.56 -25.69 8.83
CA ALA A 283 30.55 -24.70 8.45
C ALA A 283 31.22 -23.37 8.09
N GLU A 284 30.62 -22.66 7.14
CA GLU A 284 31.09 -21.36 6.65
C GLU A 284 30.46 -20.22 7.44
N LEU A 285 31.23 -19.18 7.73
CA LEU A 285 30.76 -17.97 8.42
C LEU A 285 30.69 -16.78 7.46
N TYR A 286 29.57 -16.07 7.54
CA TYR A 286 29.31 -14.84 6.84
C TYR A 286 28.93 -13.75 7.86
N VAL A 287 29.45 -12.55 7.65
CA VAL A 287 29.14 -11.36 8.46
C VAL A 287 28.70 -10.26 7.51
N ASP A 288 27.46 -9.77 7.67
CA ASP A 288 26.80 -8.82 6.77
C ASP A 288 26.89 -9.26 5.29
N GLY A 289 26.70 -10.57 5.06
CA GLY A 289 26.78 -11.20 3.74
C GLY A 289 28.21 -11.44 3.21
N GLN A 290 29.25 -10.98 3.89
CA GLN A 290 30.65 -11.21 3.48
C GLN A 290 31.20 -12.51 4.08
N PHE A 291 31.76 -13.37 3.22
CA PHE A 291 32.42 -14.60 3.65
C PHE A 291 33.66 -14.33 4.51
N ARG A 292 33.75 -14.97 5.67
CA ARG A 292 34.84 -14.83 6.65
C ARG A 292 35.64 -16.12 6.86
N GLY A 293 35.40 -17.18 6.09
CA GLY A 293 36.06 -18.48 6.28
C GLY A 293 35.20 -19.48 7.06
N THR A 294 35.83 -20.44 7.73
CA THR A 294 35.14 -21.43 8.58
C THR A 294 34.61 -20.79 9.85
N ALA A 295 33.48 -21.25 10.37
CA ALA A 295 32.84 -20.65 11.54
C ALA A 295 33.62 -20.85 12.84
N ASN A 296 34.39 -21.92 12.99
CA ASN A 296 35.21 -22.16 14.18
C ASN A 296 36.46 -21.28 14.20
N GLN A 297 36.30 -20.02 14.59
CA GLN A 297 37.39 -19.05 14.66
C GLN A 297 37.03 -17.87 15.58
N THR A 298 38.03 -17.05 15.88
CA THR A 298 37.85 -15.78 16.56
C THR A 298 37.96 -14.65 15.53
N ILE A 299 36.93 -13.80 15.45
CA ILE A 299 36.87 -12.67 14.52
C ILE A 299 36.72 -11.34 15.25
N GLU A 300 37.04 -10.25 14.55
CA GLU A 300 36.74 -8.90 14.99
C GLU A 300 35.43 -8.43 14.35
N LEU A 301 34.47 -8.06 15.20
CA LEU A 301 33.19 -7.47 14.82
C LEU A 301 33.14 -6.01 15.27
N MET A 302 32.44 -5.17 14.51
CA MET A 302 32.18 -3.80 14.93
C MET A 302 31.24 -3.82 16.14
N ALA A 303 31.38 -2.84 17.04
CA ALA A 303 30.48 -2.60 18.18
C ALA A 303 29.12 -2.05 17.73
N ALA A 304 28.50 -2.73 16.77
CA ALA A 304 27.21 -2.45 16.16
C ALA A 304 26.48 -3.79 15.91
N SER A 305 25.19 -3.71 15.58
CA SER A 305 24.46 -4.90 15.12
C SER A 305 24.98 -5.31 13.74
N GLN A 306 25.34 -6.58 13.60
CA GLN A 306 25.77 -7.19 12.34
C GLN A 306 25.01 -8.50 12.13
N GLN A 307 24.68 -8.82 10.89
CA GLN A 307 24.08 -10.09 10.54
C GLN A 307 25.15 -11.17 10.54
N ILE A 308 24.97 -12.18 11.38
CA ILE A 308 25.82 -13.37 11.42
C ILE A 308 25.06 -14.52 10.77
N GLU A 309 25.68 -15.14 9.79
CA GLU A 309 25.13 -16.29 9.11
C GLU A 309 26.14 -17.43 9.04
N ILE A 310 25.72 -18.62 9.43
CA ILE A 310 26.52 -19.84 9.41
C ILE A 310 25.84 -20.83 8.48
N ARG A 311 26.57 -21.23 7.42
CA ARG A 311 26.04 -22.07 6.34
C ARG A 311 26.81 -23.37 6.24
N LYS A 312 26.09 -24.43 5.89
CA LYS A 312 26.70 -25.67 5.42
C LYS A 312 25.77 -26.37 4.45
N SER A 313 26.29 -26.81 3.30
CA SER A 313 25.53 -27.63 2.36
C SER A 313 25.01 -28.90 3.04
N GLY A 314 23.71 -29.20 2.88
CA GLY A 314 23.05 -30.34 3.53
C GLY A 314 22.52 -30.05 4.94
N PHE A 315 22.64 -28.81 5.42
CA PHE A 315 22.15 -28.36 6.72
C PHE A 315 21.27 -27.12 6.55
N ILE A 316 20.42 -26.87 7.55
CA ILE A 316 19.67 -25.62 7.66
C ILE A 316 20.64 -24.52 8.11
N SER A 317 20.75 -23.44 7.34
CA SER A 317 21.57 -22.29 7.69
C SER A 317 21.06 -21.60 8.96
N TYR A 318 21.99 -21.19 9.81
CA TYR A 318 21.69 -20.35 10.97
C TYR A 318 21.93 -18.88 10.61
N SER A 319 20.98 -18.00 10.92
CA SER A 319 21.14 -16.56 10.74
C SER A 319 20.60 -15.83 11.97
N THR A 320 21.36 -14.86 12.48
CA THR A 320 20.97 -14.00 13.60
C THR A 320 21.53 -12.60 13.43
N GLU A 321 20.87 -11.60 13.99
CA GLU A 321 21.52 -10.32 14.28
C GLU A 321 22.32 -10.46 15.57
N PHE A 322 23.57 -9.99 15.55
CA PHE A 322 24.47 -10.02 16.70
C PHE A 322 25.05 -8.63 16.93
N THR A 323 24.83 -8.07 18.12
CA THR A 323 25.42 -6.78 18.52
C THR A 323 26.57 -7.00 19.48
N SER A 324 27.79 -6.74 19.03
CA SER A 324 28.97 -6.92 19.88
C SER A 324 29.10 -5.78 20.91
N ARG A 325 29.35 -6.13 22.17
CA ARG A 325 29.47 -5.19 23.29
C ARG A 325 30.91 -4.99 23.76
N PRO A 326 31.37 -3.74 23.97
CA PRO A 326 32.69 -3.46 24.55
C PRO A 326 32.90 -4.06 25.94
N GLY A 327 34.12 -4.56 26.20
CA GLY A 327 34.57 -5.01 27.52
C GLY A 327 34.13 -6.42 27.94
N LEU A 328 33.46 -7.19 27.07
CA LEU A 328 33.04 -8.57 27.35
C LEU A 328 33.56 -9.52 26.27
N GLU A 329 34.15 -10.63 26.70
CA GLU A 329 34.39 -11.78 25.82
C GLU A 329 33.05 -12.37 25.40
N GLN A 330 32.83 -12.52 24.09
CA GLN A 330 31.56 -12.95 23.53
C GLN A 330 31.74 -14.17 22.65
N VAL A 331 30.76 -15.07 22.73
CA VAL A 331 30.78 -16.36 22.05
C VAL A 331 29.46 -16.58 21.31
N ILE A 332 29.54 -16.94 20.03
CA ILE A 332 28.41 -17.44 19.22
C ILE A 332 28.59 -18.94 19.09
N SER A 333 27.69 -19.73 19.70
CA SER A 333 27.73 -21.20 19.64
C SER A 333 26.51 -21.74 18.92
N VAL A 334 26.72 -22.48 17.83
CA VAL A 334 25.67 -22.94 16.92
C VAL A 334 25.87 -24.41 16.57
N SER A 335 24.80 -25.19 16.55
CA SER A 335 24.80 -26.54 15.99
C SER A 335 23.77 -26.56 14.87
N LEU A 336 24.23 -26.68 13.63
CA LEU A 336 23.36 -26.75 12.46
C LEU A 336 22.68 -28.11 12.43
N LYS A 337 21.37 -28.10 12.19
CA LYS A 337 20.59 -29.33 11.98
C LYS A 337 20.74 -29.79 10.53
N SER A 338 20.97 -31.08 10.33
CA SER A 338 20.94 -31.63 8.97
C SER A 338 19.51 -31.57 8.41
N LEU A 339 19.39 -31.50 7.09
CA LEU A 339 18.07 -31.53 6.44
C LEU A 339 17.29 -32.80 6.81
N GLU A 340 17.97 -33.94 6.95
CA GLU A 340 17.34 -35.20 7.36
C GLU A 340 16.86 -35.20 8.81
N GLN A 341 17.62 -34.61 9.74
CA GLN A 341 17.17 -34.47 11.13
C GLN A 341 15.95 -33.56 11.24
N ALA A 342 15.95 -32.45 10.48
CA ALA A 342 14.79 -31.57 10.43
C ALA A 342 13.56 -32.24 9.81
N ARG A 343 13.75 -33.09 8.79
CA ARG A 343 12.69 -33.91 8.18
C ARG A 343 12.08 -34.87 9.20
N LEU A 344 12.92 -35.64 9.90
CA LEU A 344 12.48 -36.60 10.91
C LEU A 344 11.76 -35.94 12.10
N GLU A 345 12.20 -34.75 12.53
CA GLU A 345 11.54 -33.98 13.60
C GLU A 345 10.16 -33.43 13.18
N GLN A 346 9.88 -33.30 11.88
CA GLN A 346 8.60 -32.82 11.35
C GLN A 346 7.56 -33.93 11.18
N ILE A 347 7.97 -35.20 11.14
CA ILE A 347 7.05 -36.33 11.00
C ILE A 347 6.22 -36.48 12.27
N LYS A 348 4.91 -36.18 12.16
CA LYS A 348 3.97 -36.32 13.28
C LYS A 348 3.49 -37.78 13.38
N PRO A 349 3.51 -38.41 14.57
CA PRO A 349 3.01 -39.78 14.73
C PRO A 349 1.50 -39.90 14.49
N MET A 350 0.75 -38.80 14.65
CA MET A 350 -0.65 -38.69 14.29
C MET A 350 -0.90 -37.39 13.51
N ILE A 351 -1.77 -37.48 12.52
CA ILE A 351 -2.27 -36.34 11.73
C ILE A 351 -3.79 -36.30 11.82
N VAL A 352 -4.35 -35.11 11.59
CA VAL A 352 -5.80 -34.92 11.45
C VAL A 352 -6.03 -34.39 10.05
N SER A 353 -6.87 -35.07 9.30
CA SER A 353 -7.20 -34.67 7.93
C SER A 353 -8.12 -33.44 7.91
N ALA A 354 -8.31 -32.83 6.74
CA ALA A 354 -9.21 -31.70 6.55
C ALA A 354 -10.68 -32.02 6.90
N ALA A 355 -11.11 -33.28 6.74
CA ALA A 355 -12.44 -33.73 7.16
C ALA A 355 -12.50 -34.16 8.64
N GLY A 356 -11.41 -34.03 9.40
CA GLY A 356 -11.38 -34.31 10.84
C GLY A 356 -11.14 -35.77 11.21
N GLN A 357 -10.70 -36.63 10.28
CA GLN A 357 -10.24 -37.98 10.62
C GLN A 357 -8.88 -37.92 11.31
N THR A 358 -8.71 -38.68 12.39
CA THR A 358 -7.37 -38.91 12.95
C THR A 358 -6.73 -40.11 12.24
N LEU A 359 -5.51 -39.93 11.73
CA LEU A 359 -4.70 -41.01 11.16
C LEU A 359 -3.40 -41.17 11.95
N LYS A 360 -3.01 -42.43 12.17
CA LYS A 360 -1.80 -42.81 12.89
C LYS A 360 -0.74 -43.35 11.95
N LEU A 361 0.51 -42.92 12.14
CA LEU A 361 1.65 -43.37 11.35
C LEU A 361 2.11 -44.76 11.80
N PHE A 362 2.29 -45.65 10.84
CA PHE A 362 2.84 -46.97 11.03
C PHE A 362 4.12 -47.17 10.23
N TYR A 363 5.07 -47.87 10.86
CA TYR A 363 6.26 -48.41 10.21
C TYR A 363 6.06 -49.93 10.14
N PRO A 364 5.39 -50.42 9.08
CA PRO A 364 4.99 -51.81 9.02
C PRO A 364 6.22 -52.71 8.75
N GLY A 365 6.00 -54.01 8.87
CA GLY A 365 7.04 -55.01 8.67
C GLY A 365 6.53 -56.23 7.91
N ALA A 366 7.34 -57.29 7.89
CA ALA A 366 6.96 -58.54 7.26
C ALA A 366 5.91 -59.29 8.08
N PHE A 367 4.92 -59.88 7.41
CA PHE A 367 3.91 -60.76 8.02
C PHE A 367 3.34 -61.74 7.00
N THR A 368 2.75 -62.85 7.46
CA THR A 368 2.04 -63.78 6.57
C THR A 368 0.55 -63.46 6.54
N MET A 369 0.03 -63.06 5.39
CA MET A 369 -1.39 -62.77 5.18
C MET A 369 -2.17 -64.06 4.86
N GLY A 370 -3.45 -64.14 5.21
CA GLY A 370 -4.34 -65.28 4.92
C GLY A 370 -4.48 -66.28 6.08
N ALA A 371 -5.09 -67.44 5.80
CA ALA A 371 -5.42 -68.45 6.80
C ALA A 371 -4.87 -69.83 6.47
N SER A 372 -4.45 -70.57 7.51
CA SER A 372 -4.00 -71.96 7.37
C SER A 372 -5.13 -72.86 6.90
N ARG A 373 -4.82 -73.88 6.08
CA ARG A 373 -5.80 -74.89 5.64
C ARG A 373 -6.52 -75.63 6.78
N ARG A 374 -5.97 -75.60 7.99
CA ARG A 374 -6.54 -76.23 9.19
C ARG A 374 -7.38 -75.28 10.05
N GLU A 375 -7.42 -73.99 9.71
CA GLU A 375 -8.17 -73.00 10.47
C GLU A 375 -9.68 -73.17 10.24
N ALA A 376 -10.43 -73.37 11.33
CA ALA A 376 -11.88 -73.50 11.27
C ALA A 376 -12.52 -72.19 10.76
N GLY A 377 -13.44 -72.32 9.79
CA GLY A 377 -14.12 -71.20 9.14
C GLY A 377 -13.44 -70.72 7.85
N ARG A 378 -12.23 -71.18 7.53
CA ARG A 378 -11.49 -70.73 6.34
C ARG A 378 -12.24 -70.94 5.02
N ARG A 379 -12.24 -69.92 4.15
CA ARG A 379 -12.66 -70.02 2.74
C ARG A 379 -11.48 -70.28 1.78
N PRO A 380 -11.71 -70.84 0.58
CA PRO A 380 -10.65 -71.12 -0.40
C PRO A 380 -9.84 -69.92 -0.88
N ASN A 381 -10.41 -68.72 -0.83
CA ASN A 381 -9.82 -67.43 -1.23
C ASN A 381 -8.83 -66.85 -0.19
N GLU A 382 -8.60 -67.53 0.94
CA GLU A 382 -7.73 -67.09 2.03
C GLU A 382 -6.43 -67.89 2.05
N ASN A 383 -5.67 -67.86 0.95
CA ASN A 383 -4.37 -68.53 0.88
C ASN A 383 -3.30 -67.77 1.67
N LEU A 384 -2.35 -68.50 2.27
CA LEU A 384 -1.22 -67.90 2.96
C LEU A 384 -0.25 -67.25 1.95
N ARG A 385 0.14 -66.01 2.23
CA ARG A 385 1.04 -65.18 1.40
C ARG A 385 2.03 -64.45 2.30
N ASP A 386 3.31 -64.46 1.95
CA ASP A 386 4.33 -63.72 2.70
C ASP A 386 4.40 -62.29 2.17
N ILE A 387 4.09 -61.31 3.02
CA ILE A 387 4.03 -59.90 2.68
C ILE A 387 5.13 -59.15 3.41
N LYS A 388 5.77 -58.20 2.74
CA LYS A 388 6.68 -57.22 3.34
C LYS A 388 6.19 -55.82 3.00
N LEU A 389 5.73 -55.10 4.01
CA LEU A 389 5.39 -53.69 3.84
C LEU A 389 6.63 -52.85 4.18
N GLU A 390 7.14 -52.06 3.23
CA GLU A 390 8.35 -51.24 3.43
C GLU A 390 8.03 -49.76 3.56
N ARG A 391 6.94 -49.31 2.94
CA ARG A 391 6.53 -47.90 2.96
C ARG A 391 5.76 -47.58 4.25
N PRO A 392 6.22 -46.61 5.06
CA PRO A 392 5.43 -46.11 6.17
C PRO A 392 4.14 -45.45 5.66
N PHE A 393 3.05 -45.67 6.37
CA PHE A 393 1.75 -45.12 6.01
C PHE A 393 0.96 -44.69 7.24
N TYR A 394 0.16 -43.65 7.04
CA TYR A 394 -0.90 -43.23 7.93
C TYR A 394 -2.16 -44.06 7.67
N LEU A 395 -2.84 -44.50 8.72
CA LEU A 395 -4.12 -45.20 8.63
C LEU A 395 -5.14 -44.56 9.57
N GLY A 396 -6.37 -44.40 9.09
CA GLY A 396 -7.50 -43.90 9.86
C GLY A 396 -7.74 -44.74 11.10
N VAL A 397 -7.77 -44.07 12.25
CA VAL A 397 -7.95 -44.71 13.56
C VAL A 397 -9.34 -45.35 13.70
N GLN A 398 -10.31 -44.86 12.93
CA GLN A 398 -11.70 -45.25 12.90
C GLN A 398 -12.20 -45.29 11.45
N GLU A 399 -13.35 -45.91 11.22
CA GLU A 399 -14.12 -45.82 9.97
C GLU A 399 -14.51 -44.35 9.69
N VAL A 400 -14.68 -43.99 8.42
CA VAL A 400 -15.19 -42.67 8.03
C VAL A 400 -16.63 -42.52 8.50
N THR A 401 -16.96 -41.44 9.20
CA THR A 401 -18.31 -41.23 9.73
C THR A 401 -19.23 -40.55 8.72
N ASN A 402 -20.54 -40.62 8.95
CA ASN A 402 -21.53 -39.89 8.15
C ASN A 402 -21.27 -38.36 8.14
N SER A 403 -20.90 -37.75 9.27
CA SER A 403 -20.59 -36.32 9.31
C SER A 403 -19.38 -35.95 8.45
N GLN A 404 -18.35 -36.80 8.43
CA GLN A 404 -17.15 -36.58 7.64
C GLN A 404 -17.42 -36.78 6.15
N TYR A 405 -18.15 -37.83 5.78
CA TYR A 405 -18.47 -38.11 4.39
C TYR A 405 -19.38 -37.03 3.78
N ARG A 406 -20.29 -36.44 4.57
CA ARG A 406 -21.14 -35.34 4.09
C ARG A 406 -20.40 -34.04 3.78
N LEU A 407 -19.15 -33.89 4.21
CA LEU A 407 -18.29 -32.79 3.75
C LEU A 407 -17.94 -32.93 2.25
N PHE A 408 -17.90 -34.16 1.74
CA PHE A 408 -17.70 -34.48 0.32
C PHE A 408 -19.03 -34.52 -0.45
N ASN A 409 -20.05 -35.16 0.13
CA ASN A 409 -21.37 -35.28 -0.49
C ASN A 409 -22.47 -34.97 0.53
N GLU A 410 -22.91 -33.71 0.55
CA GLU A 410 -23.89 -33.19 1.51
C GLU A 410 -25.25 -33.92 1.45
N GLU A 411 -25.63 -34.47 0.29
CA GLU A 411 -26.91 -35.15 0.09
C GLU A 411 -26.87 -36.64 0.47
N HIS A 412 -25.72 -37.16 0.89
CA HIS A 412 -25.58 -38.58 1.21
C HIS A 412 -26.38 -38.97 2.46
N SER A 413 -27.04 -40.13 2.38
CA SER A 413 -27.71 -40.80 3.49
C SER A 413 -27.41 -42.30 3.53
N SER A 414 -26.94 -42.75 4.69
CA SER A 414 -26.77 -44.17 5.05
C SER A 414 -28.11 -44.89 5.30
N GLY A 415 -29.24 -44.17 5.26
CA GLY A 415 -30.59 -44.74 5.30
C GLY A 415 -31.00 -45.30 6.66
N THR A 416 -31.96 -46.23 6.64
CA THR A 416 -32.56 -46.82 7.85
C THR A 416 -32.70 -48.32 7.73
N LEU A 417 -32.54 -49.03 8.85
CA LEU A 417 -32.75 -50.47 8.99
C LEU A 417 -33.80 -50.74 10.08
N GLN A 418 -34.90 -51.42 9.74
CA GLN A 418 -35.98 -51.73 10.71
C GLN A 418 -36.51 -50.50 11.49
N GLY A 419 -36.47 -49.31 10.88
CA GLY A 419 -36.87 -48.05 11.53
C GLY A 419 -35.79 -47.41 12.41
N LEU A 420 -34.62 -48.02 12.55
CA LEU A 420 -33.43 -47.41 13.14
C LEU A 420 -32.62 -46.70 12.06
N THR A 421 -32.08 -45.55 12.39
CA THR A 421 -31.20 -44.79 11.50
C THR A 421 -29.79 -45.38 11.50
N LEU A 422 -29.20 -45.50 10.31
CA LEU A 422 -27.77 -45.76 10.11
C LEU A 422 -27.00 -44.46 9.82
N ASP A 423 -27.71 -43.32 9.87
CA ASP A 423 -27.32 -42.05 9.27
C ASP A 423 -26.94 -40.98 10.31
N ASN A 424 -26.81 -41.36 11.59
CA ASN A 424 -26.35 -40.43 12.63
C ASN A 424 -24.90 -40.00 12.38
N GLU A 425 -24.57 -38.78 12.78
CA GLU A 425 -23.28 -38.14 12.51
C GLU A 425 -22.05 -38.97 12.89
N ALA A 426 -22.10 -39.66 14.03
CA ALA A 426 -20.99 -40.46 14.56
C ALA A 426 -21.01 -41.94 14.12
N GLN A 427 -22.04 -42.39 13.41
CA GLN A 427 -22.05 -43.73 12.82
C GLN A 427 -21.13 -43.77 11.59
N PRO A 428 -20.56 -44.94 11.25
CA PRO A 428 -19.81 -45.10 10.02
C PRO A 428 -20.72 -44.84 8.81
N VAL A 429 -20.15 -44.25 7.77
CA VAL A 429 -20.85 -44.11 6.49
C VAL A 429 -20.99 -45.47 5.82
N VAL A 430 -22.20 -45.78 5.36
CA VAL A 430 -22.54 -47.02 4.64
C VAL A 430 -23.39 -46.69 3.41
N ARG A 431 -23.78 -47.71 2.64
CA ARG A 431 -24.53 -47.57 1.38
C ARG A 431 -23.80 -46.71 0.34
N ILE A 432 -22.48 -46.84 0.29
CA ILE A 432 -21.62 -46.25 -0.72
C ILE A 432 -20.97 -47.33 -1.57
N THR A 433 -20.65 -47.00 -2.82
CA THR A 433 -19.85 -47.88 -3.69
C THR A 433 -18.36 -47.70 -3.38
N TRP A 434 -17.55 -48.65 -3.84
CA TRP A 434 -16.08 -48.52 -3.76
C TRP A 434 -15.59 -47.25 -4.47
N ALA A 435 -16.14 -46.94 -5.65
CA ALA A 435 -15.77 -45.75 -6.41
C ALA A 435 -16.06 -44.45 -5.64
N GLN A 436 -17.20 -44.38 -4.95
CA GLN A 436 -17.53 -43.25 -4.09
C GLN A 436 -16.55 -43.08 -2.92
N ALA A 437 -16.11 -44.18 -2.30
CA ALA A 437 -15.08 -44.16 -1.27
C ALA A 437 -13.72 -43.69 -1.83
N ALA A 438 -13.34 -44.14 -3.03
CA ALA A 438 -12.12 -43.70 -3.71
C ALA A 438 -12.15 -42.21 -4.09
N LEU A 439 -13.29 -41.72 -4.58
CA LEU A 439 -13.50 -40.30 -4.89
C LEU A 439 -13.44 -39.43 -3.63
N PHE A 440 -13.98 -39.89 -2.50
CA PHE A 440 -13.81 -39.22 -1.21
C PHE A 440 -12.32 -39.04 -0.86
N CYS A 441 -11.49 -40.06 -1.09
CA CYS A 441 -10.05 -39.97 -0.84
C CYS A 441 -9.36 -38.93 -1.73
N ASN A 442 -9.69 -38.86 -3.02
CA ASN A 442 -9.15 -37.80 -3.90
C ASN A 442 -9.63 -36.41 -3.45
N TRP A 443 -10.92 -36.26 -3.13
CA TRP A 443 -11.45 -35.00 -2.59
C TRP A 443 -10.73 -34.55 -1.32
N LEU A 444 -10.43 -35.49 -0.40
CA LEU A 444 -9.68 -35.20 0.81
C LEU A 444 -8.23 -34.77 0.49
N SER A 445 -7.63 -35.35 -0.56
CA SER A 445 -6.32 -34.94 -1.07
C SER A 445 -6.35 -33.50 -1.61
N ASP A 446 -7.43 -33.11 -2.31
CA ASP A 446 -7.61 -31.74 -2.79
C ASP A 446 -7.67 -30.73 -1.65
N GLN A 447 -8.34 -31.06 -0.54
CA GLN A 447 -8.44 -30.17 0.63
C GLN A 447 -7.08 -29.85 1.24
N GLU A 448 -6.08 -30.71 1.05
CA GLU A 448 -4.73 -30.59 1.61
C GLU A 448 -3.67 -30.33 0.53
N SER A 449 -4.07 -30.05 -0.71
CA SER A 449 -3.15 -29.83 -1.85
C SER A 449 -2.17 -30.99 -2.08
N LEU A 450 -2.66 -32.22 -1.95
CA LEU A 450 -1.90 -33.45 -2.13
C LEU A 450 -2.13 -34.05 -3.52
N PRO A 451 -1.15 -34.78 -4.08
CA PRO A 451 -1.35 -35.48 -5.34
C PRO A 451 -2.48 -36.53 -5.21
N HIS A 452 -3.27 -36.72 -6.26
CA HIS A 452 -4.31 -37.76 -6.26
C HIS A 452 -3.70 -39.14 -6.28
N PHE A 453 -4.32 -40.09 -5.57
CA PHE A 453 -3.94 -41.49 -5.66
C PHE A 453 -4.68 -42.18 -6.80
N TYR A 454 -5.95 -41.85 -7.04
CA TYR A 454 -6.76 -42.45 -8.09
C TYR A 454 -6.83 -41.55 -9.33
N ASP A 455 -6.72 -42.14 -10.51
CA ASP A 455 -6.98 -41.46 -11.77
C ASP A 455 -8.47 -41.52 -12.09
N VAL A 456 -9.08 -40.37 -12.37
CA VAL A 456 -10.53 -40.24 -12.57
C VAL A 456 -10.84 -39.78 -13.99
N ALA A 457 -11.79 -40.44 -14.65
CA ALA A 457 -12.36 -40.00 -15.93
C ALA A 457 -13.88 -39.88 -15.80
N GLY A 458 -14.39 -38.65 -15.71
CA GLY A 458 -15.80 -38.44 -15.36
C GLY A 458 -16.06 -38.78 -13.90
N GLU A 459 -16.91 -39.77 -13.64
CA GLU A 459 -17.18 -40.31 -12.29
C GLU A 459 -16.52 -41.68 -12.07
N ASP A 460 -15.81 -42.20 -13.08
CA ASP A 460 -15.20 -43.53 -13.04
C ASP A 460 -13.73 -43.47 -12.62
N ILE A 461 -13.32 -44.42 -11.78
CA ILE A 461 -11.92 -44.65 -11.45
C ILE A 461 -11.29 -45.52 -12.56
N VAL A 462 -10.30 -44.98 -13.27
CA VAL A 462 -9.68 -45.62 -14.44
C VAL A 462 -8.25 -46.08 -14.22
N GLY A 463 -7.65 -45.67 -13.10
CA GLY A 463 -6.26 -45.98 -12.75
C GLY A 463 -5.88 -45.48 -11.36
N PHE A 464 -4.62 -45.65 -11.01
CA PHE A 464 -4.05 -45.12 -9.77
C PHE A 464 -2.54 -44.88 -9.91
N ASN A 465 -2.02 -43.96 -9.10
CA ASN A 465 -0.61 -43.62 -9.01
C ASN A 465 -0.01 -44.19 -7.70
N PRO A 466 0.79 -45.27 -7.75
CA PRO A 466 1.37 -45.89 -6.56
C PRO A 466 2.37 -44.97 -5.82
N GLU A 467 2.98 -44.01 -6.51
CA GLU A 467 3.93 -43.06 -5.92
C GLU A 467 3.23 -41.87 -5.24
N SER A 468 1.91 -41.76 -5.39
CA SER A 468 1.17 -40.66 -4.79
C SER A 468 1.18 -40.76 -3.27
N THR A 469 1.49 -39.63 -2.64
CA THR A 469 1.35 -39.45 -1.20
C THR A 469 -0.07 -38.98 -0.83
N GLY A 470 -1.04 -38.98 -1.74
CA GLY A 470 -2.43 -38.61 -1.43
C GLY A 470 -3.18 -39.63 -0.56
N TYR A 471 -4.37 -39.23 -0.10
CA TYR A 471 -5.29 -40.13 0.58
C TYR A 471 -5.82 -41.20 -0.38
N ARG A 472 -6.06 -42.39 0.16
CA ARG A 472 -6.56 -43.57 -0.55
C ARG A 472 -7.27 -44.52 0.40
N LEU A 473 -7.80 -45.61 -0.15
CA LEU A 473 -8.20 -46.76 0.66
C LEU A 473 -6.93 -47.53 1.08
N PRO A 474 -6.92 -48.17 2.27
CA PRO A 474 -5.84 -49.08 2.62
C PRO A 474 -5.77 -50.23 1.63
N THR A 475 -4.58 -50.79 1.40
CA THR A 475 -4.48 -52.05 0.66
C THR A 475 -5.01 -53.18 1.53
N GLU A 476 -5.40 -54.29 0.91
CA GLU A 476 -5.82 -55.49 1.62
C GLU A 476 -4.73 -55.98 2.57
N ALA A 477 -3.47 -55.85 2.16
CA ALA A 477 -2.30 -56.20 2.95
C ALA A 477 -2.08 -55.24 4.13
N GLU A 478 -2.19 -53.93 3.94
CA GLU A 478 -2.08 -52.94 5.01
C GLU A 478 -3.19 -53.13 6.05
N TRP A 479 -4.42 -53.32 5.60
CA TRP A 479 -5.57 -53.59 6.46
C TRP A 479 -5.34 -54.87 7.27
N ALA A 480 -4.90 -55.96 6.61
CA ALA A 480 -4.66 -57.23 7.28
C ALA A 480 -3.48 -57.17 8.27
N TRP A 481 -2.43 -56.42 7.95
CA TRP A 481 -1.31 -56.18 8.88
C TRP A 481 -1.82 -55.45 10.12
N ALA A 482 -2.50 -54.31 9.92
CA ALA A 482 -3.04 -53.48 10.98
C ALA A 482 -4.06 -54.22 11.85
N ALA A 483 -4.83 -55.15 11.29
CA ALA A 483 -5.78 -55.94 12.05
C ALA A 483 -5.12 -57.09 12.83
N ARG A 484 -4.16 -57.81 12.21
CA ARG A 484 -3.76 -59.15 12.66
C ARG A 484 -2.44 -59.24 13.41
N THR A 485 -1.55 -58.26 13.25
CA THR A 485 -0.22 -58.33 13.85
C THR A 485 -0.17 -57.53 15.13
N ASP A 486 0.58 -57.99 16.12
CA ASP A 486 0.79 -57.27 17.38
C ASP A 486 2.25 -56.82 17.58
N GLY A 487 3.05 -56.86 16.52
CA GLY A 487 4.49 -56.60 16.56
C GLY A 487 5.31 -57.72 17.20
N SER A 488 4.69 -58.76 17.79
CA SER A 488 5.39 -59.91 18.38
C SER A 488 5.69 -61.03 17.38
N GLY A 489 5.23 -60.87 16.13
CA GLY A 489 5.33 -61.89 15.07
C GLY A 489 4.22 -62.94 15.11
N ASN A 490 3.32 -62.87 16.09
CA ASN A 490 2.13 -63.70 16.15
C ASN A 490 0.99 -63.10 15.30
N GLN A 491 0.09 -63.98 14.83
CA GLN A 491 -1.07 -63.56 14.06
C GLN A 491 -2.35 -63.88 14.80
N LEU A 492 -3.18 -62.86 14.93
CA LEU A 492 -4.50 -63.00 15.51
C LEU A 492 -5.47 -63.65 14.53
N LYS A 493 -6.32 -64.54 15.07
CA LYS A 493 -7.44 -65.14 14.34
C LYS A 493 -8.65 -64.22 14.37
N TYR A 494 -9.01 -63.75 15.58
CA TYR A 494 -10.02 -62.74 15.86
C TYR A 494 -9.35 -61.54 16.56
N SER A 495 -9.96 -60.36 16.57
CA SER A 495 -9.36 -59.19 17.24
C SER A 495 -9.15 -59.41 18.75
N TRP A 496 -10.02 -60.19 19.38
CA TRP A 496 -9.93 -60.54 20.80
C TRP A 496 -9.11 -61.81 21.08
N GLY A 497 -8.44 -62.39 20.07
CA GLY A 497 -7.56 -63.55 20.22
C GLY A 497 -7.97 -64.78 19.40
N SER A 498 -7.98 -65.96 20.03
CA SER A 498 -8.16 -67.26 19.36
C SER A 498 -9.51 -67.94 19.59
N ASP A 499 -10.21 -67.57 20.67
CA ASP A 499 -11.47 -68.18 21.05
C ASP A 499 -12.61 -67.63 20.20
N LEU A 500 -13.59 -68.49 19.85
CA LEU A 500 -14.68 -68.10 18.95
C LEU A 500 -15.60 -67.06 19.60
N THR A 501 -15.91 -67.21 20.88
CA THR A 501 -16.81 -66.28 21.58
C THR A 501 -16.05 -64.98 21.86
N PRO A 502 -16.55 -63.82 21.39
CA PRO A 502 -15.95 -62.54 21.74
C PRO A 502 -16.05 -62.26 23.24
N ALA A 503 -15.05 -61.57 23.80
CA ALA A 503 -15.17 -61.01 25.14
C ALA A 503 -16.16 -59.84 25.12
N GLU A 504 -16.71 -59.44 26.27
CA GLU A 504 -17.54 -58.24 26.37
C GLU A 504 -16.83 -57.03 25.74
N ASN A 505 -17.58 -56.19 25.01
CA ASN A 505 -17.06 -54.99 24.35
C ASN A 505 -15.99 -55.22 23.25
N SER A 506 -15.92 -56.42 22.65
CA SER A 506 -14.93 -56.76 21.60
C SER A 506 -15.26 -56.20 20.22
N GLY A 507 -16.47 -55.69 20.00
CA GLY A 507 -16.93 -55.16 18.71
C GLY A 507 -18.44 -55.28 18.52
N ASN A 508 -18.94 -54.71 17.43
CA ASN A 508 -20.33 -54.81 17.00
C ASN A 508 -20.50 -55.92 15.98
N PHE A 509 -21.33 -56.92 16.28
CA PHE A 509 -21.51 -58.14 15.48
C PHE A 509 -22.98 -58.53 15.38
N ALA A 510 -23.30 -59.52 14.56
CA ALA A 510 -24.64 -60.10 14.59
C ALA A 510 -24.82 -60.89 15.90
N ASP A 511 -25.57 -60.34 16.85
CA ASP A 511 -25.68 -60.84 18.21
C ASP A 511 -27.16 -61.04 18.64
N VAL A 512 -27.42 -61.16 19.94
CA VAL A 512 -28.78 -61.35 20.46
C VAL A 512 -29.73 -60.17 20.17
N THR A 513 -29.22 -58.94 20.00
CA THR A 513 -30.03 -57.76 19.66
C THR A 513 -30.56 -57.87 18.23
N ALA A 514 -29.77 -58.41 17.30
CA ALA A 514 -30.12 -58.58 15.90
C ALA A 514 -30.95 -59.85 15.60
N ARG A 515 -31.26 -60.68 16.61
CA ARG A 515 -31.94 -61.98 16.47
C ARG A 515 -33.27 -61.96 15.71
N SER A 516 -34.00 -60.85 15.79
CA SER A 516 -35.30 -60.70 15.14
C SER A 516 -35.19 -60.44 13.62
N TYR A 517 -34.00 -60.07 13.16
CA TYR A 517 -33.72 -59.64 11.80
C TYR A 517 -32.73 -60.56 11.07
N LEU A 518 -31.68 -61.01 11.75
CA LEU A 518 -30.62 -61.85 11.18
C LEU A 518 -30.80 -63.32 11.54
N GLY A 519 -30.52 -64.20 10.56
CA GLY A 519 -30.64 -65.65 10.74
C GLY A 519 -29.48 -66.30 11.49
N GLN A 520 -28.29 -65.69 11.46
CA GLN A 520 -27.07 -66.20 12.08
C GLN A 520 -26.50 -65.16 13.04
N ILE A 521 -26.48 -65.49 14.33
CA ILE A 521 -26.06 -64.58 15.40
C ILE A 521 -25.16 -65.30 16.42
N LEU A 522 -24.46 -64.51 17.23
CA LEU A 522 -23.78 -64.93 18.45
C LEU A 522 -24.78 -64.97 19.62
N PHE A 523 -25.07 -66.17 20.12
CA PHE A 523 -26.10 -66.37 21.15
C PHE A 523 -25.67 -65.95 22.57
N ASP A 524 -24.36 -65.91 22.84
CA ASP A 524 -23.78 -65.62 24.16
C ASP A 524 -23.06 -64.26 24.18
N TYR A 525 -23.43 -63.35 23.27
CA TYR A 525 -22.85 -62.01 23.13
C TYR A 525 -23.96 -60.98 22.96
N ASP A 526 -23.78 -59.80 23.57
CA ASP A 526 -24.69 -58.65 23.51
C ASP A 526 -23.85 -57.36 23.51
N ASP A 527 -23.78 -56.68 22.37
CA ASP A 527 -23.12 -55.39 22.19
C ASP A 527 -24.07 -54.20 22.34
N GLY A 528 -25.38 -54.45 22.43
CA GLY A 528 -26.41 -53.42 22.60
C GLY A 528 -26.83 -52.69 21.31
N TYR A 529 -26.33 -53.08 20.14
CA TYR A 529 -26.61 -52.41 18.86
C TYR A 529 -27.21 -53.36 17.81
N LEU A 530 -28.46 -53.11 17.42
CA LEU A 530 -29.12 -53.89 16.36
C LEU A 530 -28.50 -53.71 14.96
N ALA A 531 -27.74 -52.63 14.76
CA ALA A 531 -27.10 -52.26 13.49
C ALA A 531 -25.81 -51.48 13.77
N THR A 532 -25.39 -50.55 12.90
CA THR A 532 -24.16 -49.76 13.11
C THR A 532 -24.19 -49.01 14.45
N ALA A 533 -23.08 -49.11 15.19
CA ALA A 533 -22.78 -48.34 16.37
C ALA A 533 -22.02 -47.05 15.96
N PRO A 534 -21.99 -46.00 16.81
CA PRO A 534 -21.02 -44.94 16.65
C PRO A 534 -19.61 -45.51 16.57
N VAL A 535 -18.76 -44.95 15.70
CA VAL A 535 -17.37 -45.39 15.58
C VAL A 535 -16.64 -45.22 16.91
N ALA A 536 -15.65 -46.08 17.18
CA ALA A 536 -14.88 -46.11 18.41
C ALA A 536 -15.71 -46.35 19.69
N SER A 537 -16.83 -47.09 19.58
CA SER A 537 -17.63 -47.52 20.75
C SER A 537 -17.02 -48.70 21.51
N PHE A 538 -16.18 -49.50 20.83
CA PHE A 538 -15.59 -50.74 21.37
C PHE A 538 -14.09 -50.58 21.63
N GLU A 539 -13.45 -51.60 22.21
CA GLU A 539 -12.01 -51.53 22.48
C GLU A 539 -11.20 -51.46 21.18
N ALA A 540 -10.21 -50.57 21.16
CA ALA A 540 -9.24 -50.52 20.08
C ALA A 540 -8.31 -51.73 20.13
N ASN A 541 -7.79 -52.12 18.96
CA ASN A 541 -6.74 -53.14 18.89
C ASN A 541 -5.41 -52.61 19.46
N GLN A 542 -4.38 -53.47 19.48
CA GLN A 542 -3.03 -53.15 19.95
C GLN A 542 -2.32 -51.99 19.23
N TYR A 543 -2.84 -51.55 18.09
CA TYR A 543 -2.37 -50.38 17.36
C TYR A 543 -3.22 -49.13 17.61
N GLU A 544 -4.15 -49.19 18.56
CA GLU A 544 -5.13 -48.15 18.87
C GLU A 544 -6.09 -47.88 17.70
N LEU A 545 -6.35 -48.88 16.86
CA LEU A 545 -7.35 -48.80 15.78
C LEU A 545 -8.67 -49.40 16.25
N TYR A 546 -9.75 -48.66 16.08
CA TYR A 546 -11.11 -49.05 16.47
C TYR A 546 -11.83 -49.78 15.34
N ASP A 547 -12.79 -50.62 15.73
CA ASP A 547 -13.77 -51.29 14.86
C ASP A 547 -13.17 -52.21 13.78
N MET A 548 -11.87 -52.54 13.85
CA MET A 548 -11.19 -53.41 12.87
C MET A 548 -11.78 -54.82 12.73
N ALA A 549 -12.65 -55.24 13.65
CA ALA A 549 -13.26 -56.56 13.64
C ALA A 549 -14.73 -56.55 13.28
N GLY A 550 -15.48 -55.47 13.46
CA GLY A 550 -16.94 -55.44 13.41
C GLY A 550 -17.45 -54.02 13.14
N ASN A 551 -18.69 -53.72 13.49
CA ASN A 551 -19.40 -52.49 13.07
C ASN A 551 -19.71 -52.50 11.57
N VAL A 552 -18.80 -52.09 10.69
CA VAL A 552 -18.99 -52.27 9.24
C VAL A 552 -17.79 -52.98 8.63
N SER A 553 -18.06 -53.79 7.61
CA SER A 553 -16.98 -54.26 6.77
C SER A 553 -16.44 -53.09 5.93
N GLU A 554 -15.20 -53.15 5.49
CA GLU A 554 -14.51 -52.02 4.91
C GLU A 554 -14.06 -52.30 3.47
N TRP A 555 -14.38 -51.36 2.58
CA TRP A 555 -13.75 -51.29 1.26
C TRP A 555 -12.25 -51.08 1.41
N VAL A 556 -11.47 -51.92 0.72
CA VAL A 556 -10.01 -51.75 0.55
C VAL A 556 -9.68 -51.48 -0.91
N HIS A 557 -8.47 -51.00 -1.19
CA HIS A 557 -8.03 -50.63 -2.53
C HIS A 557 -8.17 -51.79 -3.54
N ASP A 558 -7.72 -52.98 -3.17
CA ASP A 558 -7.50 -54.11 -4.06
C ASP A 558 -8.76 -54.59 -4.79
N PHE A 559 -8.62 -54.87 -6.09
CA PHE A 559 -9.56 -55.74 -6.80
C PHE A 559 -9.60 -57.13 -6.15
N TYR A 560 -10.80 -57.70 -6.06
CA TYR A 560 -11.00 -59.05 -5.58
C TYR A 560 -10.59 -60.08 -6.63
N GLY A 561 -9.61 -60.90 -6.28
CA GLY A 561 -9.10 -61.95 -7.16
C GLY A 561 -8.20 -62.96 -6.47
N ALA A 562 -7.75 -63.94 -7.24
CA ALA A 562 -6.68 -64.83 -6.82
C ALA A 562 -5.36 -64.06 -6.90
N VAL A 563 -4.79 -63.77 -5.74
CA VAL A 563 -3.54 -63.01 -5.60
C VAL A 563 -2.46 -63.93 -5.01
N GLY A 564 -1.22 -63.70 -5.42
CA GLY A 564 -0.04 -64.43 -4.93
C GLY A 564 0.63 -65.29 -6.00
N SER A 565 1.90 -64.97 -6.29
CA SER A 565 2.78 -65.90 -7.01
C SER A 565 3.03 -67.12 -6.15
N VAL A 566 3.06 -68.32 -6.74
CA VAL A 566 3.43 -69.53 -5.99
C VAL A 566 4.90 -69.44 -5.60
N GLY A 567 5.18 -69.00 -4.37
CA GLY A 567 6.50 -68.96 -3.75
C GLY A 567 7.28 -67.66 -3.99
N GLY A 568 7.06 -66.65 -3.14
CA GLY A 568 7.83 -65.41 -3.08
C GLY A 568 7.26 -64.43 -2.04
N VAL A 569 8.09 -63.51 -1.55
CA VAL A 569 7.65 -62.40 -0.68
C VAL A 569 7.11 -61.28 -1.57
N GLU A 570 5.90 -60.80 -1.29
CA GLU A 570 5.28 -59.68 -1.99
C GLU A 570 5.56 -58.38 -1.23
N VAL A 571 6.19 -57.42 -1.90
CA VAL A 571 6.57 -56.13 -1.30
C VAL A 571 5.53 -55.07 -1.65
N ASP A 572 4.95 -54.41 -0.64
CA ASP A 572 3.91 -53.37 -0.77
C ASP A 572 2.82 -53.68 -1.83
N PRO A 573 2.14 -54.84 -1.77
CA PRO A 573 1.21 -55.25 -2.82
C PRO A 573 -0.03 -54.35 -2.86
N LEU A 574 -0.43 -53.96 -4.07
CA LEU A 574 -1.63 -53.15 -4.37
C LEU A 574 -2.79 -54.00 -4.96
N GLY A 575 -2.66 -55.33 -4.91
CA GLY A 575 -3.64 -56.27 -5.46
C GLY A 575 -3.52 -56.47 -6.98
N PRO A 576 -4.47 -57.20 -7.59
CA PRO A 576 -4.55 -57.36 -9.04
C PRO A 576 -4.78 -56.01 -9.74
N THR A 577 -4.23 -55.84 -10.95
CA THR A 577 -4.40 -54.59 -11.74
C THR A 577 -5.76 -54.47 -12.42
N GLU A 578 -6.51 -55.57 -12.54
CA GLU A 578 -7.84 -55.62 -13.14
C GLU A 578 -8.75 -56.57 -12.33
N GLY A 579 -10.04 -56.27 -12.26
CA GLY A 579 -11.03 -57.12 -11.61
C GLY A 579 -12.46 -56.62 -11.83
N GLN A 580 -13.44 -57.47 -11.54
CA GLN A 580 -14.86 -57.10 -11.60
C GLN A 580 -15.35 -56.51 -10.27
N PHE A 581 -14.89 -57.06 -9.15
CA PHE A 581 -15.32 -56.69 -7.81
C PHE A 581 -14.14 -56.15 -7.01
N HIS A 582 -14.40 -55.29 -6.03
CA HIS A 582 -13.40 -54.87 -5.06
C HIS A 582 -13.47 -55.72 -3.79
N THR A 583 -12.34 -55.84 -3.12
CA THR A 583 -12.23 -56.61 -1.88
C THR A 583 -12.86 -55.84 -0.72
N ILE A 584 -13.55 -56.58 0.14
CA ILE A 584 -14.13 -56.10 1.39
C ILE A 584 -13.49 -56.88 2.55
N ARG A 585 -13.12 -56.17 3.62
CA ARG A 585 -12.40 -56.72 4.77
C ARG A 585 -13.14 -56.44 6.08
N GLY A 586 -12.83 -57.23 7.11
CA GLY A 586 -13.49 -57.12 8.42
C GLY A 586 -14.88 -57.76 8.46
N SER A 587 -15.37 -57.98 9.68
CA SER A 587 -16.77 -58.37 9.92
C SER A 587 -17.64 -57.11 9.99
N SER A 588 -18.94 -57.27 10.18
CA SER A 588 -19.90 -56.18 10.35
C SER A 588 -20.93 -56.53 11.43
N TRP A 589 -21.80 -55.58 11.76
CA TRP A 589 -23.00 -55.80 12.59
C TRP A 589 -23.91 -56.92 12.02
N ALA A 590 -23.76 -57.26 10.73
CA ALA A 590 -24.54 -58.30 10.06
C ALA A 590 -23.91 -59.71 10.09
N HIS A 591 -22.72 -59.86 10.69
CA HIS A 591 -21.95 -61.09 10.65
C HIS A 591 -21.79 -61.73 12.05
N GLY A 592 -22.13 -63.02 12.16
CA GLY A 592 -22.07 -63.78 13.43
C GLY A 592 -21.50 -65.20 13.30
N SER A 593 -20.95 -65.55 12.13
CA SER A 593 -20.40 -66.88 11.89
C SER A 593 -18.91 -66.99 12.24
N VAL A 594 -18.45 -68.20 12.58
CA VAL A 594 -17.01 -68.53 12.73
C VAL A 594 -16.18 -68.15 11.49
N THR A 595 -16.81 -68.05 10.33
CA THR A 595 -16.14 -67.74 9.06
C THR A 595 -15.89 -66.25 8.93
N GLU A 596 -16.91 -65.43 9.18
CA GLU A 596 -16.90 -63.98 8.92
C GLU A 596 -16.21 -63.18 10.02
N LEU A 597 -16.27 -63.65 11.26
CA LEU A 597 -15.65 -62.96 12.40
C LEU A 597 -14.11 -62.97 12.37
N ARG A 598 -13.50 -63.80 11.51
CA ARG A 598 -12.04 -63.94 11.44
C ARG A 598 -11.44 -62.74 10.74
N LEU A 599 -10.31 -62.25 11.23
CA LEU A 599 -9.55 -61.17 10.58
C LEU A 599 -8.96 -61.60 9.22
N SER A 600 -8.94 -62.89 8.91
CA SER A 600 -8.56 -63.43 7.59
C SER A 600 -9.72 -63.45 6.59
N PHE A 601 -10.96 -63.22 7.02
CA PHE A 601 -12.16 -63.28 6.18
C PHE A 601 -12.14 -62.27 5.03
N ARG A 602 -12.25 -62.75 3.79
CA ARG A 602 -12.29 -61.93 2.57
C ARG A 602 -13.68 -62.03 1.94
N ASP A 603 -14.30 -60.88 1.73
CA ASP A 603 -15.54 -60.73 0.97
C ASP A 603 -15.30 -59.82 -0.25
N PHE A 604 -16.32 -59.67 -1.10
CA PHE A 604 -16.24 -58.84 -2.30
C PHE A 604 -17.58 -58.19 -2.63
N GLY A 605 -17.53 -57.10 -3.39
CA GLY A 605 -18.73 -56.43 -3.86
C GLY A 605 -18.47 -55.38 -4.94
N GLU A 606 -19.56 -54.76 -5.36
CA GLU A 606 -19.61 -53.63 -6.30
C GLU A 606 -20.74 -52.68 -5.89
N GLU A 607 -21.91 -53.25 -5.55
CA GLU A 607 -23.11 -52.54 -5.11
C GLU A 607 -23.00 -51.97 -3.69
N VAL A 608 -23.86 -50.98 -3.42
CA VAL A 608 -24.03 -50.39 -2.09
C VAL A 608 -24.58 -51.41 -1.09
N ARG A 609 -24.04 -51.41 0.14
CA ARG A 609 -24.48 -52.27 1.25
C ARG A 609 -24.64 -51.45 2.54
N ASP A 610 -25.57 -51.85 3.40
CA ASP A 610 -25.85 -51.20 4.69
C ASP A 610 -24.90 -51.64 5.82
N ASP A 611 -24.02 -52.59 5.53
CA ASP A 611 -23.01 -53.12 6.43
C ASP A 611 -21.57 -52.92 5.92
N VAL A 612 -21.38 -52.11 4.87
CA VAL A 612 -20.07 -51.81 4.28
C VAL A 612 -19.80 -50.31 4.23
N GLY A 613 -18.71 -49.90 4.89
CA GLY A 613 -18.14 -48.57 4.86
C GLY A 613 -16.67 -48.62 4.44
N PHE A 614 -15.84 -47.73 4.99
CA PHE A 614 -14.41 -47.67 4.70
C PHE A 614 -13.63 -46.84 5.73
N ARG A 615 -12.31 -46.95 5.69
CA ARG A 615 -11.37 -46.02 6.33
C ARG A 615 -10.34 -45.53 5.31
N VAL A 616 -9.67 -44.43 5.64
CA VAL A 616 -8.66 -43.80 4.76
C VAL A 616 -7.25 -44.18 5.19
N ALA A 617 -6.34 -44.26 4.22
CA ALA A 617 -4.91 -44.42 4.40
C ALA A 617 -4.16 -43.43 3.52
N ARG A 618 -2.87 -43.21 3.80
CA ARG A 618 -2.00 -42.29 3.06
C ARG A 618 -0.53 -42.64 3.31
N TYR A 619 0.33 -42.61 2.30
CA TYR A 619 1.77 -42.81 2.53
C TYR A 619 2.42 -41.61 3.24
N LEU A 620 3.44 -41.87 4.05
CA LEU A 620 4.30 -40.82 4.59
C LEU A 620 5.03 -40.10 3.45
N GLU A 621 5.06 -38.76 3.47
CA GLU A 621 5.83 -37.96 2.50
C GLU A 621 7.33 -38.27 2.60
N GLU A 622 8.00 -38.32 1.45
CA GLU A 622 9.46 -38.57 1.37
C GLU A 622 10.30 -37.45 1.96
#